data_AF-A0A940JC84-F1
#
_entry.id   AF-A0A940JC84-F1
#
_cell.length_a   1.000
_cell.length_b   1.000
_cell.length_c   1.000
_cell.angle_alpha   90.00
_cell.angle_beta   90.00
_cell.angle_gamma   90.00
#
_symmetry.space_group_name_H-M   'P 1'
#
loop_
_entity.id
_entity.type
_entity.pdbx_description
1 polymer ?
#
loop_
_entity_poly.entity_id
_entity_poly.type
_entity_poly.pdbx_seq_one_letter_code
_entity_poly.pdbx_strand_id
1 'polypeptide(L)'
;MGWRNWIEGVHAQRRRRGRAPGFFDARGDDPLEVVGAELCTAEIDIVTGGGIGVRDLDAYLVRDARNLADPNAIVVQSLDARRLAFLDRPLAASYAPAFDLLRADARVRATASRASTSAPWAITLYVDRALLEELRDTADESPI
;
A
#
# COMPACT_ATOMS: atom_id res chain seq x y z
N MET A 1 -22.39 -17.11 26.80
CA MET A 1 -20.98 -17.42 26.49
C MET A 1 -20.61 -16.64 25.23
N GLY A 2 -19.92 -15.51 25.19
CA GLY A 2 -19.17 -14.73 26.17
C GLY A 2 -18.03 -14.07 25.39
N TRP A 3 -18.31 -12.97 24.67
CA TRP A 3 -17.44 -12.32 23.65
C TRP A 3 -16.09 -11.82 24.19
N ARG A 4 -15.89 -11.96 25.51
CA ARG A 4 -14.65 -11.68 26.23
C ARG A 4 -13.51 -12.66 25.93
N ASN A 5 -13.80 -13.92 25.57
CA ASN A 5 -12.75 -14.92 25.32
C ASN A 5 -12.03 -14.75 23.97
N TRP A 6 -12.62 -14.02 23.00
CA TRP A 6 -11.98 -13.75 21.72
C TRP A 6 -10.96 -12.60 21.83
N ILE A 7 -11.27 -11.58 22.63
CA ILE A 7 -10.40 -10.41 22.83
C ILE A 7 -9.12 -10.77 23.60
N GLU A 8 -9.18 -11.74 24.52
CA GLU A 8 -7.99 -12.23 25.24
C GLU A 8 -7.04 -13.06 24.35
N GLY A 9 -7.57 -13.79 23.35
CA GLY A 9 -6.75 -14.47 22.34
C GLY A 9 -5.96 -13.50 21.47
N VAL A 10 -6.59 -12.40 21.06
CA VAL A 10 -5.96 -11.36 20.22
C VAL A 10 -4.94 -10.52 21.00
N HIS A 11 -5.11 -10.34 22.32
CA HIS A 11 -4.13 -9.63 23.15
C HIS A 11 -2.96 -10.49 23.62
N ALA A 12 -3.14 -11.80 23.83
CA ALA A 12 -2.05 -12.70 24.18
C ALA A 12 -1.00 -12.82 23.05
N GLN A 13 -1.40 -12.56 21.80
CA GLN A 13 -0.53 -12.58 20.63
C GLN A 13 0.39 -11.34 20.51
N ARG A 14 0.18 -10.29 21.32
CA ARG A 14 0.95 -9.04 21.27
C ARG A 14 2.27 -9.03 22.06
N ARG A 15 2.61 -10.09 22.81
CA ARG A 15 3.84 -10.14 23.64
C ARG A 15 5.01 -10.95 23.05
N ARG A 16 4.91 -11.40 21.79
CA ARG A 16 6.07 -11.87 21.03
C ARG A 16 6.49 -10.76 20.07
N ARG A 17 7.55 -10.03 20.40
CA ARG A 17 8.26 -9.22 19.41
C ARG A 17 8.71 -10.14 18.28
N GLY A 18 8.18 -9.93 17.09
CA GLY A 18 8.60 -10.62 15.87
C GLY A 18 7.46 -10.74 14.87
N ARG A 19 7.33 -9.72 14.00
CA ARG A 19 6.42 -9.64 12.84
C ARG A 19 4.98 -9.24 13.17
N ALA A 20 4.63 -8.00 12.81
CA ALA A 20 3.23 -7.66 12.56
C ALA A 20 2.67 -8.63 11.49
N PRO A 21 1.42 -9.10 11.63
CA PRO A 21 0.80 -9.94 10.62
C PRO A 21 0.63 -9.12 9.34
N GLY A 22 1.14 -9.65 8.23
CA GLY A 22 0.96 -9.09 6.88
C GLY A 22 2.13 -8.25 6.39
N PHE A 23 3.24 -8.89 6.03
CA PHE A 23 4.04 -8.41 4.90
C PHE A 23 3.62 -9.29 3.73
N PHE A 24 2.74 -8.78 2.87
CA PHE A 24 2.32 -9.47 1.66
C PHE A 24 3.33 -9.16 0.56
N ASP A 25 3.96 -10.18 -0.03
CA ASP A 25 5.06 -10.05 -0.98
C ASP A 25 4.60 -10.58 -2.34
N ALA A 26 4.33 -9.67 -3.28
CA ALA A 26 3.99 -10.02 -4.66
C ALA A 26 5.24 -10.56 -5.38
N ARG A 27 5.49 -11.87 -5.30
CA ARG A 27 6.61 -12.55 -6.00
C ARG A 27 6.22 -13.26 -7.29
N GLY A 28 4.94 -13.23 -7.68
CA GLY A 28 4.42 -13.96 -8.84
C GLY A 28 4.43 -13.17 -10.16
N ASP A 29 4.39 -13.90 -11.28
CA ASP A 29 4.17 -13.43 -12.66
C ASP A 29 2.66 -13.12 -12.94
N ASP A 30 1.84 -12.98 -11.90
CA ASP A 30 0.39 -12.82 -12.00
C ASP A 30 -0.01 -11.45 -12.58
N PRO A 31 -1.16 -11.35 -13.30
CA PRO A 31 -1.59 -10.11 -13.94
C PRO A 31 -1.78 -8.98 -12.92
N LEU A 32 -1.04 -7.91 -13.17
CA LEU A 32 -0.82 -6.81 -12.25
C LEU A 32 -1.77 -5.65 -12.56
N GLU A 33 -2.37 -5.06 -11.53
CA GLU A 33 -3.10 -3.80 -11.60
C GLU A 33 -2.69 -3.00 -10.33
N VAL A 34 -2.48 -1.67 -10.37
CA VAL A 34 -3.57 -0.69 -10.20
C VAL A 34 -3.07 0.77 -10.36
N VAL A 35 -4.01 1.60 -10.82
CA VAL A 35 -4.06 3.03 -11.19
C VAL A 35 -3.72 4.00 -10.04
N GLY A 36 -2.80 4.94 -10.29
CA GLY A 36 -2.37 5.97 -9.34
C GLY A 36 -1.42 6.97 -9.99
N ALA A 37 -1.95 8.01 -10.64
CA ALA A 37 -1.15 9.01 -11.37
C ALA A 37 -0.90 10.27 -10.52
N GLU A 38 -0.24 10.14 -9.36
CA GLU A 38 0.28 11.34 -8.68
C GLU A 38 1.75 11.59 -9.02
N LEU A 39 1.96 12.74 -9.66
CA LEU A 39 3.22 13.23 -10.18
C LEU A 39 4.07 13.81 -9.04
N CYS A 40 4.79 13.00 -8.27
CA CYS A 40 5.66 13.51 -7.19
C CYS A 40 7.14 13.51 -7.58
N THR A 41 7.59 14.53 -8.30
CA THR A 41 8.96 14.57 -8.86
C THR A 41 10.06 14.63 -7.81
N ALA A 42 9.92 15.41 -6.74
CA ALA A 42 11.02 15.68 -5.81
C ALA A 42 11.44 14.44 -4.98
N GLU A 43 10.48 13.74 -4.36
CA GLU A 43 10.81 12.54 -3.55
C GLU A 43 11.24 11.37 -4.43
N ILE A 44 10.64 11.20 -5.61
CA ILE A 44 11.06 10.16 -6.56
C ILE A 44 12.44 10.47 -7.12
N ASP A 45 12.78 11.74 -7.39
CA ASP A 45 14.14 12.12 -7.80
C ASP A 45 15.17 11.79 -6.71
N ILE A 46 14.83 11.96 -5.43
CA ILE A 46 15.71 11.54 -4.32
C ILE A 46 15.91 10.01 -4.32
N VAL A 47 14.83 9.25 -4.50
CA VAL A 47 14.86 7.78 -4.44
C VAL A 47 15.51 7.15 -5.68
N THR A 48 15.28 7.73 -6.86
CA THR A 48 15.83 7.22 -8.14
C THR A 48 17.20 7.78 -8.48
N GLY A 49 17.67 8.79 -7.74
CA GLY A 49 18.83 9.61 -8.11
C GLY A 49 18.55 10.60 -9.25
N GLY A 50 17.28 10.74 -9.65
CA GLY A 50 16.80 11.61 -10.73
C GLY A 50 17.10 11.10 -12.13
N GLY A 51 16.93 11.97 -13.12
CA GLY A 51 17.22 11.69 -14.53
C GLY A 51 16.04 11.15 -15.33
N ILE A 52 16.34 10.47 -16.44
CA ILE A 52 15.39 9.92 -17.41
C ILE A 52 15.48 8.40 -17.39
N GLY A 53 14.36 7.72 -17.63
CA GLY A 53 14.32 6.28 -17.85
C GLY A 53 13.31 5.57 -16.95
N VAL A 54 13.51 4.27 -16.80
CA VAL A 54 12.65 3.37 -16.02
C VAL A 54 13.45 2.83 -14.83
N ARG A 55 12.82 2.78 -13.65
CA ARG A 55 13.41 2.32 -12.39
C ARG A 55 12.41 1.46 -11.64
N ASP A 56 12.83 0.28 -11.24
CA ASP A 56 12.06 -0.57 -10.34
C ASP A 56 12.37 -0.20 -8.89
N LEU A 57 11.31 -0.16 -8.08
CA LEU A 57 11.30 0.28 -6.70
C LEU A 57 10.52 -0.74 -5.87
N ASP A 58 11.06 -1.11 -4.72
CA ASP A 58 10.29 -1.77 -3.68
C ASP A 58 9.53 -0.71 -2.87
N ALA A 59 8.23 -0.92 -2.65
CA ALA A 59 7.39 0.00 -1.93
C ALA A 59 6.39 -0.71 -1.00
N TYR A 60 5.73 0.09 -0.17
CA TYR A 60 4.65 -0.31 0.73
C TYR A 60 3.42 0.55 0.46
N LEU A 61 2.25 -0.06 0.52
CA LEU A 61 0.99 0.65 0.72
C LEU A 61 0.75 0.79 2.22
N VAL A 62 0.56 2.02 2.66
CA VAL A 62 0.39 2.36 4.08
C VAL A 62 -0.84 3.24 4.24
N ARG A 63 -1.71 2.86 5.17
CA ARG A 63 -2.95 3.59 5.46
C ARG A 63 -2.67 4.91 6.17
N ASP A 64 -3.15 6.04 5.61
CA ASP A 64 -3.09 7.37 6.23
C ASP A 64 -4.48 7.91 6.58
N ALA A 65 -5.06 7.36 7.65
CA ALA A 65 -6.39 7.76 8.14
C ALA A 65 -6.43 9.20 8.72
N ARG A 66 -5.28 9.88 8.84
CA ARG A 66 -5.19 11.25 9.38
C ARG A 66 -5.07 12.30 8.26
N ASN A 67 -5.05 11.87 7.01
CA ASN A 67 -4.99 12.77 5.88
C ASN A 67 -6.26 13.65 5.84
N LEU A 68 -6.07 14.96 5.91
CA LEU A 68 -7.18 15.93 5.98
C LEU A 68 -7.91 16.08 4.63
N ALA A 69 -7.26 15.74 3.52
CA ALA A 69 -7.83 15.89 2.19
C ALA A 69 -8.62 14.66 1.74
N ASP A 70 -8.23 13.47 2.19
CA ASP A 70 -8.93 12.21 1.92
C ASP A 70 -8.80 11.27 3.13
N PRO A 71 -9.88 11.03 3.90
CA PRO A 71 -9.82 10.14 5.05
C PRO A 71 -9.49 8.70 4.66
N ASN A 72 -9.67 8.30 3.40
CA ASN A 72 -9.35 6.97 2.88
C ASN A 72 -7.95 6.89 2.26
N ALA A 73 -7.12 7.92 2.39
CA ALA A 73 -5.80 7.95 1.77
C ALA A 73 -4.96 6.69 2.08
N ILE A 74 -4.39 6.11 1.03
CA ILE A 74 -3.38 5.06 1.08
C ILE A 74 -2.13 5.60 0.40
N VAL A 75 -1.03 5.62 1.14
CA VAL A 75 0.25 6.18 0.73
C VAL A 75 1.12 5.08 0.15
N VAL A 76 1.73 5.34 -1.00
CA VAL A 76 2.84 4.54 -1.52
C VAL A 76 4.12 5.05 -0.87
N GLN A 77 4.79 4.23 -0.08
CA GLN A 77 6.04 4.56 0.60
C GLN A 77 7.18 3.67 0.13
N SER A 78 8.37 4.23 -0.07
CA SER A 78 9.58 3.45 -0.28
C SER A 78 9.97 2.65 0.97
N LEU A 79 10.94 1.73 0.84
CA LEU A 79 11.51 0.98 1.97
C LEU A 79 12.07 1.89 3.09
N ASP A 80 12.54 3.08 2.74
CA ASP A 80 13.06 4.10 3.69
C ASP A 80 11.95 5.01 4.24
N ALA A 81 10.68 4.60 4.13
CA ALA A 81 9.50 5.35 4.57
C ALA A 81 9.31 6.73 3.92
N ARG A 82 9.95 6.98 2.76
CA ARG A 82 9.66 8.19 1.96
C ARG A 82 8.39 8.00 1.18
N ARG A 83 7.50 8.98 1.23
CA ARG A 83 6.29 9.00 0.41
C ARG A 83 6.65 9.20 -1.05
N LEU A 84 6.24 8.25 -1.88
CA LEU A 84 6.41 8.27 -3.33
C LEU A 84 5.18 8.84 -4.03
N ALA A 85 3.98 8.40 -3.61
CA ALA A 85 2.70 8.79 -4.20
C ALA A 85 1.54 8.48 -3.24
N PHE A 86 0.32 8.80 -3.68
CA PHE A 86 -0.91 8.27 -3.12
C PHE A 86 -1.59 7.35 -4.12
N LEU A 87 -2.33 6.36 -3.60
CA LEU A 87 -3.24 5.56 -4.42
C LEU A 87 -4.42 6.44 -4.89
N ASP A 88 -4.93 6.21 -6.09
CA ASP A 88 -6.07 6.96 -6.60
C ASP A 88 -7.28 6.84 -5.66
N ARG A 89 -7.97 7.96 -5.42
CA ARG A 89 -9.04 8.06 -4.41
C ARG A 89 -10.12 6.96 -4.49
N PRO A 90 -10.67 6.60 -5.67
CA PRO A 90 -11.68 5.55 -5.76
C PRO A 90 -11.15 4.19 -5.29
N LEU A 91 -9.88 3.90 -5.59
CA LEU A 91 -9.23 2.65 -5.19
C LEU A 91 -8.85 2.69 -3.72
N ALA A 92 -8.31 3.81 -3.24
CA ALA A 92 -8.04 4.03 -1.82
C ALA A 92 -9.30 3.85 -0.97
N ALA A 93 -10.44 4.40 -1.40
CA ALA A 93 -11.73 4.19 -0.74
C ALA A 93 -12.18 2.72 -0.72
N SER A 94 -11.92 1.96 -1.79
CA SER A 94 -12.27 0.54 -1.85
C SER A 94 -11.43 -0.32 -0.90
N TYR A 95 -10.15 0.02 -0.68
CA TYR A 95 -9.23 -0.80 0.11
C TYR A 95 -9.04 -0.30 1.55
N ALA A 96 -9.32 0.97 1.84
CA ALA A 96 -9.14 1.56 3.16
C ALA A 96 -9.78 0.75 4.31
N PRO A 97 -11.03 0.23 4.20
CA PRO A 97 -11.63 -0.58 5.24
C PRO A 97 -10.83 -1.86 5.56
N ALA A 98 -10.31 -2.53 4.53
CA ALA A 98 -9.50 -3.74 4.70
C ALA A 98 -8.18 -3.43 5.44
N PHE A 99 -7.52 -2.34 5.05
CA PHE A 99 -6.31 -1.87 5.73
C PHE A 99 -6.58 -1.49 7.19
N ASP A 100 -7.70 -0.81 7.46
CA ASP A 100 -8.10 -0.41 8.82
C ASP A 100 -8.42 -1.64 9.70
N LEU A 101 -9.08 -2.66 9.14
CA LEU A 101 -9.43 -3.90 9.82
C LEU A 101 -8.20 -4.76 10.14
N LEU A 102 -7.33 -4.96 9.14
CA LEU A 102 -6.15 -5.80 9.27
C LEU A 102 -5.00 -5.10 10.02
N ARG A 103 -5.03 -3.77 10.11
CA ARG A 103 -3.91 -2.94 10.57
C ARG A 103 -2.60 -3.33 9.88
N ALA A 104 -2.70 -3.63 8.58
CA ALA A 104 -1.62 -4.19 7.80
C ALA A 104 -1.04 -3.15 6.82
N ASP A 105 0.21 -3.39 6.44
CA ASP A 105 0.87 -2.72 5.32
C ASP A 105 1.06 -3.77 4.21
N ALA A 106 0.98 -3.38 2.94
CA ALA A 106 1.19 -4.31 1.82
C ALA A 106 2.48 -3.98 1.09
N ARG A 107 3.39 -4.94 0.89
CA ARG A 107 4.57 -4.73 0.05
C ARG A 107 4.15 -4.85 -1.41
N VAL A 108 4.60 -3.90 -2.21
CA VAL A 108 4.28 -3.82 -3.62
C VAL A 108 5.56 -3.54 -4.40
N ARG A 109 5.61 -4.00 -5.65
CA ARG A 109 6.62 -3.51 -6.58
C ARG A 109 6.08 -2.26 -7.24
N ALA A 110 6.92 -1.28 -7.48
CA ALA A 110 6.59 -0.08 -8.22
C ALA A 110 7.61 0.11 -9.33
N THR A 111 7.19 0.58 -10.50
CA THR A 111 8.10 1.04 -11.54
C THR A 111 7.85 2.52 -11.75
N ALA A 112 8.89 3.32 -11.57
CA ALA A 112 8.88 4.73 -11.91
C ALA A 112 9.43 4.90 -13.33
N SER A 113 8.76 5.67 -14.17
CA SER A 113 9.21 6.00 -15.52
C SER A 113 9.18 7.51 -15.77
N ARG A 114 10.21 8.05 -16.43
CA ARG A 114 10.28 9.46 -16.82
C ARG A 114 10.80 9.58 -18.24
N ALA A 115 10.03 10.23 -19.12
CA ALA A 115 10.36 10.36 -20.53
C ALA A 115 11.37 11.49 -20.82
N SER A 116 11.39 12.54 -20.00
CA SER A 116 12.30 13.67 -20.14
C SER A 116 12.56 14.33 -18.78
N THR A 117 13.63 15.12 -18.66
CA THR A 117 13.93 15.88 -17.43
C THR A 117 12.85 16.91 -17.06
N SER A 118 12.04 17.35 -18.03
CA SER A 118 10.92 18.27 -17.78
C SER A 118 9.59 17.55 -17.50
N ALA A 119 9.47 16.28 -17.89
CA ALA A 119 8.30 15.46 -17.57
C ALA A 119 8.33 15.02 -16.11
N PRO A 120 7.17 14.80 -15.48
CA PRO A 120 7.12 14.18 -14.17
C PRO A 120 7.39 12.67 -14.24
N TRP A 121 7.72 12.07 -13.11
CA TRP A 121 7.76 10.61 -12.98
C TRP A 121 6.34 10.06 -12.99
N ALA A 122 6.10 9.04 -13.81
CA ALA A 122 4.91 8.20 -13.77
C ALA A 122 5.24 6.94 -12.96
N ILE A 123 4.48 6.70 -11.90
CA ILE A 123 4.61 5.47 -11.10
C ILE A 123 3.54 4.47 -11.56
N THR A 124 3.96 3.23 -11.76
CA THR A 124 3.09 2.08 -11.94
C THR A 124 3.28 1.15 -10.76
N LEU A 125 2.20 0.77 -10.10
CA LEU A 125 2.22 -0.15 -8.96
C LEU A 125 1.83 -1.55 -9.41
N TYR A 126 2.50 -2.53 -8.85
CA TYR A 126 2.32 -3.93 -9.12
C TYR A 126 2.02 -4.62 -7.80
N VAL A 127 0.76 -5.01 -7.66
CA VAL A 127 0.24 -5.74 -6.51
C VAL A 127 -0.22 -7.10 -6.99
N ASP A 128 -0.01 -8.12 -6.16
CA ASP A 128 -0.57 -9.43 -6.40
C ASP A 128 -2.10 -9.33 -6.41
N ARG A 129 -2.73 -9.80 -7.49
CA ARG A 129 -4.19 -9.77 -7.62
C ARG A 129 -4.87 -10.62 -6.54
N ALA A 130 -4.30 -11.76 -6.17
CA ALA A 130 -4.86 -12.61 -5.11
C ALA A 130 -4.88 -11.87 -3.76
N LEU A 131 -3.86 -11.04 -3.51
CA LEU A 131 -3.84 -10.16 -2.33
C LEU A 131 -4.97 -9.12 -2.37
N LEU A 132 -5.19 -8.48 -3.53
CA LEU A 132 -6.27 -7.49 -3.66
C LEU A 132 -7.66 -8.13 -3.50
N GLU A 133 -7.83 -9.36 -3.98
CA GLU A 133 -9.05 -10.14 -3.81
C GLU A 133 -9.25 -10.53 -2.33
N GLU A 134 -8.22 -11.02 -1.64
CA GLU A 134 -8.28 -11.34 -0.20
C GLU A 134 -8.63 -10.11 0.65
N LEU A 135 -8.03 -8.95 0.35
CA LEU A 135 -8.35 -7.68 1.01
C LEU A 135 -9.81 -7.27 0.79
N ARG A 136 -10.33 -7.49 -0.41
CA ARG A 136 -11.71 -7.13 -0.76
C ARG A 136 -12.72 -8.05 -0.09
N ASP A 137 -12.50 -9.37 -0.13
CA ASP A 137 -13.38 -10.35 0.50
C ASP A 137 -13.45 -10.11 2.02
N THR A 138 -12.31 -9.81 2.64
CA THR A 138 -12.22 -9.47 4.07
C THR A 138 -13.05 -8.23 4.43
N ALA A 139 -13.15 -7.25 3.53
CA ALA A 139 -13.95 -6.04 3.73
C ALA A 139 -15.45 -6.31 3.56
N ASP A 140 -15.85 -7.17 2.61
CA ASP A 140 -17.25 -7.53 2.37
C ASP A 140 -17.83 -8.44 3.48
N GLU A 141 -17.01 -9.29 4.11
CA GLU A 141 -17.44 -10.21 5.18
C GLU A 141 -17.63 -9.56 6.56
N SER A 142 -17.27 -8.29 6.72
CA SER A 142 -17.42 -7.54 7.97
C SER A 142 -18.54 -6.50 7.86
N PRO A 143 -19.84 -6.87 7.96
CA PRO A 143 -20.91 -5.90 8.00
C PRO A 143 -20.79 -5.05 9.27
N ILE A 144 -20.71 -3.73 9.08
CA ILE A 144 -20.67 -2.69 10.11
C ILE A 144 -21.96 -2.72 10.95
#